data_AF-A0A645JI12-F1
#
_entry.id   AF-A0A645JI12-F1
#
_cell.length_a   1.000
_cell.length_b   1.000
_cell.length_c   1.000
_cell.angle_alpha   90.00
_cell.angle_beta   90.00
_cell.angle_gamma   90.00
#
_symmetry.space_group_name_H-M   'P 1'
#
loop_
_entity.id
_entity.type
_entity.pdbx_description
1 polymer ?
#
loop_
_entity_poly.entity_id
_entity_poly.type
_entity_poly.pdbx_seq_one_letter_code
_entity_poly.pdbx_strand_id
1 'polypeptide(L)' 'MEFRHDANGDVDGRVGDGLVAFKLDNLPDTEGETVKLKLKWKAFNSDKSVEFDYRTRAATTATSAIAAERSVIPLK' A
#
# COMPACT_ATOMS: atom_id res chain seq x y z
N MET A 1 -8.84 4.93 -4.11
CA MET A 1 -9.01 3.55 -3.61
C MET A 1 -9.05 3.54 -2.08
N GLU A 2 -9.47 2.43 -1.46
CA GLU A 2 -9.59 2.29 0.00
C GLU A 2 -8.91 1.01 0.49
N PHE A 3 -8.04 1.14 1.49
CA PHE A 3 -7.49 0.00 2.22
C PHE A 3 -8.44 -0.36 3.37
N ARG A 4 -8.89 -1.61 3.38
CA ARG A 4 -9.80 -2.15 4.38
C ARG A 4 -9.12 -3.31 5.09
N HIS A 5 -9.12 -3.27 6.42
CA HIS A 5 -8.63 -4.32 7.29
C HIS A 5 -9.80 -4.87 8.11
N ASP A 6 -9.88 -6.19 8.19
CA ASP A 6 -10.84 -6.90 9.03
C ASP A 6 -10.06 -7.85 9.93
N ALA A 7 -10.21 -7.69 11.24
CA ALA A 7 -9.53 -8.53 12.22
C ALA A 7 -10.26 -9.88 12.44
N ASN A 8 -11.40 -10.10 11.78
CA ASN A 8 -12.25 -11.28 11.91
C ASN A 8 -12.57 -11.65 13.39
N GLY A 9 -12.78 -10.64 14.23
CA GLY A 9 -13.03 -10.78 15.67
C GLY A 9 -11.79 -10.78 16.57
N ASP A 10 -10.58 -10.81 16.02
CA ASP A 10 -9.30 -10.77 16.76
C ASP A 10 -8.90 -9.34 17.13
N VAL A 11 -9.64 -8.73 18.06
CA VAL A 11 -9.47 -7.30 18.44
C VAL A 11 -8.70 -7.10 19.75
N ASP A 12 -8.50 -8.16 20.53
CA ASP A 12 -7.81 -8.14 21.83
C ASP A 12 -6.35 -8.64 21.74
N GLY A 13 -5.88 -8.90 20.53
CA GLY A 13 -4.55 -9.45 20.24
C GLY A 13 -3.40 -8.45 20.38
N ARG A 14 -2.16 -8.94 20.20
CA ARG A 14 -0.97 -8.08 20.18
C ARG A 14 -0.88 -7.31 18.87
N VAL A 15 -0.53 -6.02 18.97
CA VAL A 15 -0.19 -5.21 17.80
C VAL A 15 1.11 -5.73 17.19
N GLY A 16 1.11 -5.93 15.87
CA GLY A 16 2.28 -6.36 15.11
C GLY A 16 2.31 -5.71 13.72
N ASP A 17 3.48 -5.77 13.08
CA ASP A 17 3.69 -5.25 11.73
C ASP A 17 3.19 -6.25 10.68
N GLY A 18 2.53 -5.74 9.64
CA GLY A 18 2.05 -6.53 8.51
C GLY A 18 2.42 -5.87 7.18
N LEU A 19 2.96 -6.67 6.24
CA LEU A 19 3.27 -6.22 4.89
C LEU A 19 2.31 -6.85 3.89
N VAL A 20 1.64 -6.01 3.10
CA VAL A 20 0.70 -6.43 2.06
C VAL A 20 1.03 -5.75 0.74
N ALA A 21 0.70 -6.41 -0.37
CA ALA A 21 0.84 -5.85 -1.71
C ALA A 21 -0.45 -6.10 -2.50
N PHE A 22 -0.93 -5.06 -3.18
CA PHE A 22 -2.13 -5.12 -4.02
C PHE A 22 -1.74 -4.97 -5.48
N LYS A 23 -2.29 -5.83 -6.33
CA LYS A 23 -2.16 -5.71 -7.77
C LYS A 23 -3.09 -4.59 -8.25
N LEU A 24 -2.55 -3.65 -9.04
CA LEU A 24 -3.26 -2.45 -9.51
C LEU A 24 -3.71 -2.55 -10.99
N ASP A 25 -3.66 -3.74 -11.59
CA ASP A 25 -3.95 -3.97 -13.01
C ASP A 25 -5.42 -3.78 -13.39
N ASN A 26 -6.34 -3.78 -12.43
CA ASN A 26 -7.75 -3.49 -12.65
C ASN A 26 -8.08 -1.99 -12.59
N LEU A 27 -7.10 -1.13 -12.32
CA LEU A 27 -7.30 0.32 -12.44
C LEU A 27 -7.35 0.72 -13.93
N PRO A 28 -8.12 1.76 -14.28
CA PRO A 28 -8.10 2.30 -15.63
C PRO A 28 -6.68 2.69 -16.03
N ASP A 29 -6.36 2.50 -17.30
CA ASP A 29 -5.07 2.88 -17.86
C ASP A 29 -4.89 4.41 -17.75
N THR A 30 -3.68 4.87 -17.43
CA THR A 30 -3.38 6.31 -17.32
C THR A 30 -2.92 6.90 -18.66
N GLU A 31 -2.93 6.12 -19.75
CA GLU A 31 -2.61 6.53 -21.11
C GLU A 31 -1.22 7.16 -21.26
N GLY A 32 -0.30 6.80 -20.36
CA GLY A 32 1.04 7.37 -20.30
C GLY A 32 1.15 8.67 -19.50
N GLU A 33 0.07 9.13 -18.87
CA GLU A 33 0.12 10.25 -17.92
C GLU A 33 0.39 9.76 -16.50
N THR A 34 0.97 10.66 -15.70
CA THR A 34 1.13 10.47 -14.26
C THR A 34 -0.05 11.14 -13.56
N VAL A 35 -0.84 10.35 -12.84
CA VAL A 35 -2.01 10.80 -12.09
C VAL A 35 -1.77 10.67 -10.59
N LYS A 36 -2.53 11.42 -9.78
CA LYS A 36 -2.51 11.26 -8.32
C LYS A 36 -3.42 10.12 -7.90
N LEU A 37 -2.83 9.02 -7.45
CA LEU A 37 -3.57 7.91 -6.84
C LEU A 37 -3.74 8.18 -5.34
N LYS A 38 -4.99 8.41 -4.93
CA LYS A 38 -5.35 8.61 -3.52
C LYS A 38 -5.73 7.29 -2.84
N LEU A 39 -4.97 6.91 -1.83
CA LEU A 39 -5.26 5.81 -0.91
C LEU A 39 -5.90 6.36 0.36
N LYS A 40 -7.04 5.81 0.77
CA LYS A 40 -7.72 6.13 2.04
C LYS A 40 -7.76 4.89 2.93
N TRP A 41 -7.66 5.06 4.24
CA TRP A 41 -7.79 3.96 5.20
C TRP A 41 -8.32 4.45 6.54
N LYS A 42 -8.95 3.53 7.29
CA LYS A 42 -9.31 3.76 8.69
C LYS A 42 -8.13 3.38 9.57
N ALA A 43 -7.46 4.37 10.15
CA ALA A 43 -6.47 4.13 11.20
C ALA A 43 -7.17 3.97 12.55
N PHE A 44 -6.43 3.53 13.57
CA PHE A 44 -6.95 3.28 14.93
C PHE A 44 -7.77 4.44 15.51
N ASN A 45 -7.38 5.69 15.22
CA ASN A 45 -7.99 6.87 15.82
C ASN A 45 -8.71 7.78 14.80
N SER A 46 -8.52 7.57 13.50
CA SER A 46 -9.09 8.44 12.47
C SER A 46 -8.99 7.87 11.05
N ASP A 47 -9.83 8.37 10.15
CA ASP A 47 -9.64 8.21 8.72
C ASP A 47 -8.38 8.97 8.27
N LYS A 48 -7.54 8.30 7.48
CA LYS A 48 -6.32 8.85 6.89
C LYS A 48 -6.33 8.67 5.38
N SER A 49 -5.55 9.52 4.70
CA SER A 49 -5.33 9.39 3.27
C SER A 49 -3.93 9.83 2.88
N VAL A 50 -3.41 9.26 1.79
CA VAL A 50 -2.14 9.61 1.19
C VAL A 50 -2.28 9.56 -0.33
N GLU A 51 -1.50 10.40 -1.02
CA GLU A 51 -1.53 10.52 -2.47
C GLU A 51 -0.15 10.17 -3.05
N PHE A 52 -0.16 9.42 -4.14
CA PHE A 52 1.03 8.97 -4.84
C PHE A 52 0.95 9.37 -6.31
N ASP A 53 2.09 9.69 -6.90
CA ASP A 53 2.20 9.78 -8.36
C ASP A 53 2.17 8.35 -8.95
N TYR A 54 1.19 8.09 -9.81
CA TYR A 54 0.93 6.78 -10.40
C TYR A 54 0.83 6.86 -11.92
N ARG A 55 1.44 5.90 -12.60
CA ARG A 55 1.36 5.73 -14.06
C ARG A 55 1.30 4.25 -14.40
N THR A 56 0.34 3.85 -15.24
CA THR A 56 0.15 2.44 -15.60
C THR A 56 1.33 1.94 -16.42
N ARG A 57 1.76 0.69 -16.18
CA ARG A 57 2.87 0.01 -16.87
C ARG A 57 4.22 0.76 -16.82
N ALA A 58 4.36 1.74 -15.92
CA ALA A 58 5.64 2.35 -15.65
C ALA A 58 6.54 1.30 -14.96
N ALA A 59 7.59 0.87 -15.65
CA ALA A 59 8.62 0.06 -15.03
C ALA A 59 9.28 0.90 -13.92
N THR A 60 9.05 0.54 -12.67
CA THR A 60 9.84 1.10 -11.57
C THR A 60 11.20 0.41 -11.61
N THR A 61 12.27 1.16 -11.83
CA THR A 61 13.63 0.61 -11.73
C THR A 61 13.80 0.06 -10.32
N ALA A 62 13.98 -1.26 -10.19
CA ALA A 62 14.24 -1.89 -8.91
C ALA A 62 15.60 -1.40 -8.38
N THR A 63 15.59 -0.40 -7.50
CA THR A 63 16.79 0.07 -6.81
C THR A 63 17.01 -0.77 -5.55
N SER A 64 18.29 -0.99 -5.22
CA SER A 64 18.69 -1.81 -4.06
C SER A 64 18.08 -1.35 -2.73
N ALA A 65 17.69 -0.08 -2.61
CA ALA A 65 17.02 0.47 -1.43
C ALA A 65 15.67 -0.22 -1.16
N ILE A 66 14.82 -0.38 -2.18
CA ILE A 66 13.49 -0.97 -2.04
C ILE A 66 13.57 -2.46 -1.66
N ALA A 67 14.60 -3.16 -2.14
CA ALA A 67 14.87 -4.55 -1.81
C ALA A 67 15.51 -4.71 -0.41
N ALA A 68 16.38 -3.76 -0.02
CA ALA A 68 16.97 -3.72 1.30
C ALA A 68 15.92 -3.47 2.38
N GLU A 69 14.98 -2.56 2.17
CA GLU A 69 13.89 -2.29 3.12
C GLU A 69 13.01 -3.53 3.36
N ARG A 70 12.73 -4.34 2.33
CA ARG A 70 12.01 -5.62 2.50
C ARG A 70 12.73 -6.61 3.42
N SER A 71 14.06 -6.58 3.47
CA SER A 71 14.84 -7.47 4.33
C SER A 71 15.00 -6.94 5.75
N VAL A 72 14.69 -5.66 5.98
CA VAL A 72 14.90 -4.99 7.28
C VAL A 72 13.65 -5.03 8.16
N ILE A 73 12.44 -5.18 7.59
CA ILE A 73 11.22 -5.28 8.41
C ILE A 73 11.24 -6.66 9.12
N PRO A 74 11.41 -6.71 10.45
CA PRO A 74 11.35 -7.96 11.19
C PRO A 74 9.88 -8.33 11.37
N LEU A 75 9.27 -8.84 10.29
CA LEU A 75 7.96 -9.46 10.33
C LEU A 75 8.10 -10.74 11.17
N LYS A 76 7.43 -10.75 12.32
CA LYS A 76 7.55 -11.82 13.32
C LYS A 76 6.59 -12.96 13.07
#